data_AF-H8M958-F1
#
_entry.id   AF-H8M958-F1
#
_cell.length_a   1.000
_cell.length_b   1.000
_cell.length_c   1.000
_cell.angle_alpha   90.00
_cell.angle_beta   90.00
_cell.angle_gamma   90.00
#
_symmetry.space_group_name_H-M   'P 1'
#
loop_
_entity.id
_entity.type
_entity.pdbx_description
1 polymer ?
#
loop_
_entity_poly.entity_id
_entity_poly.type
_entity_poly.pdbx_seq_one_letter_code
_entity_poly.pdbx_strand_id
1 'polypeptide(L)'
;MSNNNFELELLDLHWINNTDDPTDLCAHGYVFVKIGNEVVANKDDLEVAVSTTALYLLRTLKNNYKKDDFASQLLPCCGHFFVADTDNERVSIIGCPNGIDWTIIHTDDVKVKHITDNGEEAIIDRERYKELVLNFADKVEDFYKSSLPKIIPADDLEKKGYLAFWREWQKLREEWR
;
A
#
# COMPACT_ATOMS: atom_id res chain seq x y z
N MET A 1 7.16 9.46 -29.03
CA MET A 1 6.01 9.40 -28.11
C MET A 1 6.59 8.91 -26.80
N SER A 2 6.70 9.78 -25.80
CA SER A 2 7.09 9.35 -24.44
C SER A 2 6.00 8.40 -23.94
N ASN A 3 6.39 7.17 -23.60
CA ASN A 3 5.50 6.23 -22.95
C ASN A 3 5.20 6.76 -21.53
N ASN A 4 4.15 7.57 -21.40
CA ASN A 4 3.64 8.08 -20.13
C ASN A 4 2.85 6.99 -19.38
N ASN A 5 3.43 5.79 -19.26
CA ASN A 5 2.75 4.66 -18.65
C ASN A 5 3.06 4.62 -17.16
N PHE A 6 2.01 4.57 -16.34
CA PHE A 6 2.08 4.10 -14.97
C PHE A 6 1.56 2.67 -14.93
N GLU A 7 2.35 1.75 -14.39
CA GLU A 7 1.99 0.35 -14.22
C GLU A 7 2.14 -0.03 -12.74
N LEU A 8 1.15 -0.75 -12.22
CA LEU A 8 1.10 -1.24 -10.85
C LEU A 8 0.54 -2.66 -10.87
N GLU A 9 1.34 -3.63 -10.41
CA GLU A 9 0.93 -5.03 -10.36
C GLU A 9 1.46 -5.71 -9.10
N LEU A 10 0.61 -6.48 -8.43
CA LEU A 10 1.02 -7.42 -7.39
C LEU A 10 1.56 -8.68 -8.06
N LEU A 11 2.86 -8.93 -7.92
CA LEU A 11 3.56 -10.05 -8.56
C LEU A 11 3.48 -11.34 -7.75
N ASP A 12 3.58 -11.20 -6.43
CA ASP A 12 3.51 -12.32 -5.48
C ASP A 12 2.86 -11.86 -4.18
N LEU A 13 2.28 -12.82 -3.46
CA LEU A 13 1.55 -12.59 -2.21
C LEU A 13 1.63 -13.82 -1.31
N HIS A 14 2.21 -13.65 -0.13
CA HIS A 14 2.40 -14.73 0.83
C HIS A 14 2.43 -14.21 2.28
N TRP A 15 2.32 -15.14 3.22
CA TRP A 15 2.58 -14.91 4.65
C TRP A 15 4.06 -15.12 4.96
N ILE A 16 4.55 -14.58 6.08
CA ILE A 16 5.90 -14.84 6.55
C ILE A 16 6.15 -16.36 6.61
N ASN A 17 7.31 -16.80 6.12
CA ASN A 17 7.69 -18.20 6.00
C ASN A 17 6.73 -19.07 5.14
N ASN A 18 5.92 -18.46 4.27
CA ASN A 18 4.92 -19.16 3.44
C ASN A 18 3.92 -20.01 4.25
N THR A 19 3.62 -19.59 5.48
CA THR A 19 2.75 -20.32 6.40
C THR A 19 1.61 -19.42 6.83
N ASP A 20 0.37 -19.89 6.71
CA ASP A 20 -0.80 -19.17 7.21
C ASP A 20 -0.91 -19.28 8.74
N ASP A 21 0.02 -18.61 9.42
CA ASP A 21 0.00 -18.42 10.85
C ASP A 21 -1.05 -17.33 11.18
N PRO A 22 -2.07 -17.63 12.01
CA PRO A 22 -3.04 -16.64 12.44
C PRO A 22 -2.46 -15.44 13.20
N THR A 23 -1.24 -15.55 13.73
CA THR A 23 -0.54 -14.48 14.43
C THR A 23 0.25 -13.56 13.50
N ASP A 24 0.46 -13.98 12.24
CA ASP A 24 1.00 -13.10 11.20
C ASP A 24 -0.13 -12.21 10.65
N LEU A 25 -0.01 -10.92 10.96
CA LEU A 25 -1.02 -9.91 10.62
C LEU A 25 -0.69 -9.18 9.32
N CYS A 26 0.50 -9.36 8.76
CA CYS A 26 0.96 -8.62 7.58
C CYS A 26 1.16 -9.57 6.41
N ALA A 27 0.48 -9.30 5.29
CA ALA A 27 0.81 -9.96 4.04
C ALA A 27 2.08 -9.34 3.45
N HIS A 28 2.91 -10.19 2.84
CA HIS A 28 4.17 -9.83 2.19
C HIS A 28 4.18 -10.28 0.72
N GLY A 29 5.12 -9.77 -0.06
CA GLY A 29 5.28 -10.16 -1.46
C GLY A 29 6.04 -9.14 -2.29
N TYR A 30 5.94 -9.30 -3.61
CA TYR A 30 6.63 -8.45 -4.57
C TYR A 30 5.63 -7.63 -5.39
N VAL A 31 6.00 -6.38 -5.67
CA VAL A 31 5.18 -5.44 -6.42
C VAL A 31 5.98 -4.96 -7.62
N PHE A 32 5.34 -4.94 -8.79
CA PHE A 32 5.85 -4.25 -9.97
C PHE A 32 5.30 -2.83 -10.01
N VAL A 33 6.20 -1.86 -10.11
CA VAL A 33 5.87 -0.45 -10.34
C VAL A 33 6.74 0.07 -11.47
N LYS A 34 6.11 0.65 -12.48
CA LYS A 34 6.80 1.37 -13.54
C LYS A 34 6.22 2.77 -13.68
N ILE A 35 7.10 3.75 -13.73
CA ILE A 35 6.77 5.17 -13.90
C ILE A 35 7.56 5.66 -15.12
N GLY A 36 6.85 5.93 -16.22
CA GLY A 36 7.48 6.36 -17.47
C GLY A 36 8.33 5.23 -18.04
N ASN A 37 9.64 5.46 -18.15
CA ASN A 37 10.61 4.44 -18.57
C ASN A 37 11.34 3.76 -17.40
N GLU A 38 11.12 4.20 -16.16
CA GLU A 38 11.78 3.68 -14.97
C GLU A 38 10.97 2.55 -14.34
N VAL A 39 11.62 1.39 -14.15
CA VAL A 39 11.10 0.32 -13.29
C VAL A 39 11.54 0.65 -11.87
N VAL A 40 10.57 1.06 -11.06
CA VAL A 40 10.77 1.51 -9.67
C VAL A 40 10.78 0.33 -8.71
N ALA A 41 10.01 -0.71 -9.01
CA ALA A 41 10.01 -1.96 -8.27
C ALA A 41 9.69 -3.13 -9.21
N ASN A 42 10.31 -4.28 -8.97
CA ASN A 42 10.01 -5.56 -9.59
C ASN A 42 10.38 -6.72 -8.63
N LYS A 43 10.26 -7.97 -9.09
CA LYS A 43 10.51 -9.18 -8.29
C LYS A 43 11.96 -9.34 -7.78
N ASP A 44 12.92 -8.71 -8.44
CA ASP A 44 14.35 -8.81 -8.12
C ASP A 44 14.79 -7.69 -7.16
N ASP A 45 13.85 -6.79 -6.80
CA ASP A 45 14.06 -5.71 -5.83
C ASP A 45 13.66 -6.17 -4.40
N LEU A 46 12.85 -5.36 -3.72
CA LEU A 46 12.51 -5.52 -2.31
C LEU A 46 11.18 -6.26 -2.15
N GLU A 47 11.18 -7.27 -1.29
CA GLU A 47 9.95 -7.83 -0.73
C GLU A 47 9.35 -6.82 0.25
N VAL A 48 8.05 -6.56 0.12
CA VAL A 48 7.35 -5.47 0.83
C VAL A 48 6.19 -6.00 1.64
N ALA A 49 5.79 -5.24 2.66
CA ALA A 49 4.52 -5.45 3.36
C ALA A 49 3.36 -4.98 2.49
N VAL A 50 2.87 -5.85 1.60
CA VAL A 50 1.85 -5.53 0.59
C VAL A 50 0.52 -5.06 1.21
N SER A 51 0.19 -5.49 2.42
CA SER A 51 -0.98 -4.99 3.16
C SER A 51 -0.84 -3.50 3.51
N THR A 52 0.36 -3.07 3.88
CA THR A 52 0.69 -1.66 4.15
C THR A 52 0.67 -0.86 2.87
N THR A 53 1.29 -1.39 1.80
CA THR A 53 1.27 -0.80 0.46
C THR A 53 -0.15 -0.56 -0.03
N ALA A 54 -1.03 -1.56 0.07
CA ALA A 54 -2.41 -1.42 -0.36
C ALA A 54 -3.16 -0.31 0.40
N LEU A 55 -3.01 -0.24 1.73
CA LEU A 55 -3.63 0.83 2.52
C LEU A 55 -3.10 2.21 2.11
N TYR A 56 -1.79 2.34 1.92
CA TYR A 56 -1.19 3.61 1.54
C TYR A 56 -1.61 4.04 0.13
N LEU A 57 -1.67 3.12 -0.82
CA LEU A 57 -2.21 3.39 -2.15
C LEU A 57 -3.69 3.83 -2.08
N LEU A 58 -4.52 3.19 -1.25
CA LEU A 58 -5.91 3.63 -1.03
C LEU A 58 -5.98 5.09 -0.52
N ARG A 59 -5.08 5.49 0.40
CA ARG A 59 -5.00 6.91 0.86
C ARG A 59 -4.68 7.87 -0.28
N THR A 60 -3.85 7.45 -1.23
CA THR A 60 -3.41 8.28 -2.35
C THR A 60 -4.49 8.48 -3.43
N LEU A 61 -5.61 7.75 -3.38
CA LEU A 61 -6.76 8.01 -4.26
C LEU A 61 -7.37 9.42 -4.04
N LYS A 62 -7.22 9.92 -2.82
CA LYS A 62 -7.69 11.25 -2.42
C LYS A 62 -6.57 12.26 -2.25
N ASN A 63 -5.45 11.81 -1.70
CA ASN A 63 -4.40 12.70 -1.23
C ASN A 63 -3.20 12.66 -2.17
N ASN A 64 -2.56 13.82 -2.35
CA ASN A 64 -1.17 13.85 -2.78
C ASN A 64 -0.31 13.09 -1.77
N TYR A 65 0.85 12.65 -2.24
CA TYR A 65 1.84 12.00 -1.42
C TYR A 65 3.24 12.37 -1.88
N LYS A 66 4.11 12.64 -0.93
CA LYS A 66 5.57 12.66 -1.08
C LYS A 66 6.19 11.86 0.06
N LYS A 67 7.47 11.55 -0.11
CA LYS A 67 8.30 10.92 0.92
C LYS A 67 8.10 11.59 2.28
N ASP A 68 7.97 10.75 3.31
CA ASP A 68 7.73 11.13 4.71
C ASP A 68 6.33 11.71 5.04
N ASP A 69 5.38 11.77 4.09
CA ASP A 69 3.98 12.14 4.39
C ASP A 69 3.25 11.04 5.21
N PHE A 70 3.68 9.79 5.07
CA PHE A 70 3.21 8.66 5.88
C PHE A 70 4.31 8.17 6.83
N ALA A 71 3.94 7.33 7.80
CA ALA A 71 4.88 6.79 8.78
C ALA A 71 5.92 5.82 8.19
N SER A 72 5.74 5.39 6.93
CA SER A 72 6.67 4.58 6.15
C SER A 72 6.55 4.90 4.65
N GLN A 73 7.36 4.26 3.81
CA GLN A 73 7.33 4.41 2.36
C GLN A 73 6.05 3.78 1.77
N LEU A 74 5.71 4.07 0.50
CA LEU A 74 4.62 3.41 -0.22
C LEU A 74 4.83 1.89 -0.33
N LEU A 75 6.07 1.46 -0.53
CA LEU A 75 6.50 0.06 -0.60
C LEU A 75 7.48 -0.22 0.54
N PRO A 76 7.01 -0.34 1.79
CA PRO A 76 7.89 -0.57 2.93
C PRO A 76 8.30 -2.03 3.00
N CYS A 77 9.55 -2.33 3.40
CA CYS A 77 9.97 -3.74 3.57
C CYS A 77 9.15 -4.49 4.63
N CYS A 78 8.59 -3.76 5.60
CA CYS A 78 7.82 -4.31 6.71
C CYS A 78 6.92 -3.24 7.36
N GLY A 79 5.85 -3.67 8.02
CA GLY A 79 5.00 -2.83 8.88
C GLY A 79 5.10 -3.27 10.35
N HIS A 80 6.24 -3.06 11.01
CA HIS A 80 6.53 -3.59 12.34
C HIS A 80 5.50 -3.21 13.40
N PHE A 81 5.03 -1.96 13.39
CA PHE A 81 4.11 -1.45 14.43
C PHE A 81 2.93 -0.74 13.82
N PHE A 82 1.74 -1.09 14.28
CA PHE A 82 0.51 -0.43 13.93
C PHE A 82 0.10 0.42 15.14
N VAL A 83 0.06 1.74 14.96
CA VAL A 83 -0.28 2.68 16.02
C VAL A 83 -1.55 3.42 15.61
N ALA A 84 -2.65 3.13 16.31
CA ALA A 84 -3.90 3.83 16.10
C ALA A 84 -3.77 5.32 16.48
N ASP A 85 -4.47 6.18 15.77
CA ASP A 85 -4.66 7.57 16.19
C ASP A 85 -5.58 7.66 17.42
N THR A 86 -5.76 8.87 17.95
CA THR A 86 -6.54 9.09 19.19
C THR A 86 -7.97 8.59 19.08
N ASP A 87 -8.56 8.64 17.89
CA ASP A 87 -9.95 8.26 17.63
C ASP A 87 -10.08 6.79 17.18
N ASN A 88 -8.96 6.10 16.95
CA ASN A 88 -8.87 4.74 16.39
C ASN A 88 -9.55 4.61 15.01
N GLU A 89 -9.48 5.68 14.22
CA GLU A 89 -9.99 5.75 12.84
C GLU A 89 -8.89 5.61 11.79
N ARG A 90 -7.64 5.96 12.14
CA ARG A 90 -6.48 5.83 11.27
C ARG A 90 -5.36 5.09 11.95
N VAL A 91 -4.47 4.50 11.14
CA VAL A 91 -3.29 3.78 11.63
C VAL A 91 -2.00 4.39 11.09
N SER A 92 -1.02 4.64 11.96
CA SER A 92 0.36 4.85 11.56
C SER A 92 1.06 3.50 11.51
N ILE A 93 1.60 3.13 10.35
CA ILE A 93 2.32 1.87 10.18
C ILE A 93 3.80 2.19 10.10
N ILE A 94 4.52 1.82 11.16
CA ILE A 94 5.94 2.13 11.32
C ILE A 94 6.75 0.92 10.87
N GLY A 95 7.61 1.14 9.87
CA GLY A 95 8.51 0.13 9.31
C GLY A 95 9.98 0.44 9.55
N CYS A 96 10.85 -0.35 8.93
CA CYS A 96 12.25 0.00 8.79
C CYS A 96 12.43 1.18 7.83
N PRO A 97 13.60 1.85 7.83
CA PRO A 97 13.92 2.89 6.83
C PRO A 97 14.15 2.34 5.42
N ASN A 98 14.11 1.01 5.25
CA ASN A 98 14.25 0.34 3.96
C ASN A 98 12.88 0.21 3.28
N GLY A 99 12.72 0.88 2.13
CA GLY A 99 11.50 0.85 1.35
C GLY A 99 11.69 1.55 0.02
N ILE A 100 10.72 1.37 -0.86
CA ILE A 100 10.67 2.02 -2.18
C ILE A 100 9.59 3.10 -2.14
N ASP A 101 9.89 4.24 -2.73
CA ASP A 101 9.02 5.41 -2.65
C ASP A 101 8.98 6.21 -3.96
N TRP A 102 7.92 7.01 -4.15
CA TRP A 102 7.80 7.99 -5.22
C TRP A 102 6.75 9.05 -4.87
N THR A 103 6.73 10.15 -5.60
CA THR A 103 5.77 11.25 -5.38
C THR A 103 4.51 11.07 -6.23
N ILE A 104 3.33 11.30 -5.64
CA ILE A 104 2.01 11.25 -6.29
C ILE A 104 1.33 12.61 -6.14
N ILE A 105 0.94 13.22 -7.25
CA ILE A 105 0.31 14.54 -7.30
C ILE A 105 -0.96 14.48 -8.15
N HIS A 106 -2.09 14.82 -7.57
CA HIS A 106 -3.33 15.12 -8.28
C HIS A 106 -3.17 16.51 -8.92
N THR A 107 -2.97 16.55 -10.23
CA THR A 107 -2.68 17.81 -10.96
C THR A 107 -3.94 18.58 -11.35
N ASP A 108 -5.05 17.87 -11.50
CA ASP A 108 -6.41 18.36 -11.72
C ASP A 108 -7.40 17.26 -11.24
N ASP A 109 -8.71 17.45 -11.45
CA ASP A 109 -9.72 16.48 -10.99
C ASP A 109 -9.69 15.13 -11.73
N VAL A 110 -8.98 15.03 -12.86
CA VAL A 110 -9.01 13.88 -13.77
C VAL A 110 -7.65 13.20 -14.00
N LYS A 111 -6.52 13.79 -13.58
CA LYS A 111 -5.17 13.23 -13.77
C LYS A 111 -4.40 13.10 -12.46
N VAL A 112 -3.61 12.03 -12.39
CA VAL A 112 -2.65 11.76 -11.33
C VAL A 112 -1.26 11.65 -11.94
N LYS A 113 -0.32 12.42 -11.40
CA LYS A 113 1.08 12.46 -11.79
C LYS A 113 1.92 11.70 -10.79
N HIS A 114 2.77 10.82 -11.30
CA HIS A 114 3.75 10.04 -10.56
C HIS A 114 5.16 10.53 -10.91
N ILE A 115 6.02 10.73 -9.91
CA ILE A 115 7.39 11.24 -10.09
C ILE A 115 8.34 10.38 -9.27
N THR A 116 9.32 9.76 -9.92
CA THR A 116 10.37 8.96 -9.26
C THR A 116 11.41 9.85 -8.58
N ASP A 117 12.25 9.25 -7.73
CA ASP A 117 13.39 9.95 -7.12
C ASP A 117 14.40 10.47 -8.16
N ASN A 118 14.47 9.82 -9.33
CA ASN A 118 15.31 10.23 -10.47
C ASN A 118 14.65 11.30 -11.35
N GLY A 119 13.40 11.69 -11.06
CA GLY A 119 12.66 12.71 -11.80
C GLY A 119 11.95 12.19 -13.06
N GLU A 120 11.85 10.88 -13.27
CA GLU A 120 11.02 10.31 -14.34
C GLU A 120 9.55 10.48 -13.96
N GLU A 121 8.72 10.81 -14.95
CA GLU A 121 7.32 11.15 -14.73
C GLU A 121 6.37 10.24 -15.53
N ALA A 122 5.25 9.89 -14.92
CA ALA A 122 4.09 9.33 -15.61
C ALA A 122 2.83 10.09 -15.23
N ILE A 123 1.90 10.22 -16.18
CA ILE A 123 0.58 10.82 -15.92
C ILE A 123 -0.48 9.83 -16.37
N ILE A 124 -1.39 9.50 -15.45
CA ILE A 124 -2.47 8.56 -15.67
C ILE A 124 -3.82 9.21 -15.37
N ASP A 125 -4.88 8.76 -16.04
CA ASP A 125 -6.25 9.13 -15.67
C ASP A 125 -6.58 8.67 -14.25
N ARG A 126 -7.21 9.55 -13.47
CA ARG A 126 -7.59 9.28 -12.08
C ARG A 126 -8.50 8.08 -11.95
N GLU A 127 -9.44 7.91 -12.87
CA GLU A 127 -10.32 6.74 -12.91
C GLU A 127 -9.52 5.45 -13.14
N ARG A 128 -8.52 5.49 -14.02
CA ARG A 128 -7.65 4.34 -14.27
C ARG A 128 -6.73 4.06 -13.08
N TYR A 129 -6.20 5.10 -12.44
CA TYR A 129 -5.42 4.96 -11.20
C TYR A 129 -6.25 4.30 -10.09
N LYS A 130 -7.49 4.76 -9.92
CA LYS A 130 -8.47 4.18 -9.00
C LYS A 130 -8.69 2.70 -9.26
N GLU A 131 -8.94 2.30 -10.51
CA GLU A 131 -9.08 0.88 -10.87
C GLU A 131 -7.84 0.06 -10.49
N LEU A 132 -6.63 0.55 -10.77
CA LEU A 132 -5.40 -0.15 -10.44
C LEU A 132 -5.24 -0.36 -8.92
N VAL A 133 -5.46 0.69 -8.13
CA VAL A 133 -5.36 0.64 -6.67
C VAL A 133 -6.44 -0.25 -6.06
N LEU A 134 -7.68 -0.15 -6.52
CA LEU A 134 -8.77 -0.98 -6.01
C LEU A 134 -8.56 -2.46 -6.34
N ASN A 135 -8.11 -2.78 -7.55
CA ASN A 135 -7.76 -4.15 -7.93
C ASN A 135 -6.57 -4.69 -7.11
N PHE A 136 -5.58 -3.84 -6.80
CA PHE A 136 -4.47 -4.22 -5.92
C PHE A 136 -4.99 -4.56 -4.51
N ALA A 137 -5.82 -3.68 -3.94
CA ALA A 137 -6.43 -3.89 -2.63
C ALA A 137 -7.37 -5.12 -2.60
N ASP A 138 -8.11 -5.39 -3.69
CA ASP A 138 -8.96 -6.58 -3.81
C ASP A 138 -8.14 -7.86 -3.67
N LYS A 139 -7.02 -7.98 -4.40
CA LYS A 139 -6.14 -9.15 -4.32
C LYS A 139 -5.63 -9.38 -2.90
N VAL A 140 -5.22 -8.31 -2.21
CA VAL A 140 -4.77 -8.39 -0.81
C VAL A 140 -5.91 -8.80 0.11
N GLU A 141 -7.09 -8.17 0.01
CA GLU A 141 -8.22 -8.49 0.88
C GLU A 141 -8.71 -9.93 0.68
N ASP A 142 -8.73 -10.43 -0.55
CA ASP A 142 -9.13 -11.80 -0.87
C ASP A 142 -8.14 -12.84 -0.33
N PHE A 143 -6.85 -12.49 -0.24
CA PHE A 143 -5.85 -13.30 0.45
C PHE A 143 -6.12 -13.41 1.96
N TYR A 144 -6.49 -12.31 2.63
CA TYR A 144 -6.91 -12.38 4.03
C TYR A 144 -8.21 -13.20 4.19
N LYS A 145 -9.20 -13.05 3.29
CA LYS A 145 -10.46 -13.82 3.35
C LYS A 145 -10.29 -15.32 3.14
N SER A 146 -9.29 -15.72 2.36
CA SER A 146 -8.98 -17.14 2.10
C SER A 146 -8.06 -17.77 3.16
N SER A 147 -7.55 -16.96 4.09
CA SER A 147 -6.69 -17.39 5.19
C SER A 147 -7.44 -17.76 6.47
N LEU A 148 -6.73 -18.38 7.42
CA LEU A 148 -7.23 -18.60 8.77
C LEU A 148 -7.59 -17.26 9.43
N PRO A 149 -8.67 -17.21 10.24
CA PRO A 149 -9.03 -16.01 10.98
C PRO A 149 -7.86 -15.54 11.85
N LYS A 150 -7.41 -14.30 11.63
CA LYS A 150 -6.27 -13.74 12.36
C LYS A 150 -6.58 -13.58 13.85
N ILE A 151 -5.60 -13.93 14.68
CA ILE A 151 -5.68 -13.78 16.13
C ILE A 151 -5.42 -12.31 16.46
N ILE A 152 -6.43 -11.66 17.03
CA ILE A 152 -6.30 -10.27 17.50
C ILE A 152 -5.26 -10.24 18.63
N PRO A 153 -4.27 -9.33 18.60
CA PRO A 153 -3.29 -9.18 19.67
C PRO A 153 -3.94 -9.00 21.04
N ALA A 154 -3.31 -9.58 22.08
CA ALA A 154 -3.75 -9.41 23.46
C ALA A 154 -3.32 -8.06 24.04
N ASP A 155 -2.19 -7.51 23.56
CA ASP A 155 -1.73 -6.18 23.93
C ASP A 155 -2.68 -5.10 23.40
N ASP A 156 -3.02 -4.12 24.24
CA ASP A 156 -4.04 -3.11 23.93
C ASP A 156 -3.57 -2.15 22.81
N LEU A 157 -2.28 -1.82 22.75
CA LEU A 157 -1.72 -0.94 21.73
C LEU A 157 -1.75 -1.64 20.37
N GLU A 158 -1.23 -2.86 20.30
CA GLU A 158 -1.21 -3.67 19.08
C GLU A 158 -2.63 -3.98 18.58
N LYS A 159 -3.54 -4.34 19.50
CA LYS A 159 -4.95 -4.59 19.19
C LYS A 159 -5.60 -3.36 18.57
N LYS A 160 -5.42 -2.19 19.18
CA LYS A 160 -5.99 -0.93 18.66
C LYS A 160 -5.43 -0.62 17.27
N GLY A 161 -4.12 -0.75 17.08
CA GLY A 161 -3.47 -0.56 15.79
C GLY A 161 -4.03 -1.47 14.71
N TYR A 162 -4.12 -2.78 14.98
CA TYR A 162 -4.65 -3.76 14.04
C TYR A 162 -6.12 -3.51 13.68
N LEU A 163 -6.95 -3.17 14.68
CA LEU A 163 -8.35 -2.83 14.43
C LEU A 163 -8.52 -1.52 13.66
N ALA A 164 -7.69 -0.50 13.94
CA ALA A 164 -7.68 0.76 13.22
C ALA A 164 -7.30 0.57 11.74
N PHE A 165 -6.33 -0.30 11.45
CA PHE A 165 -5.97 -0.69 10.07
C PHE A 165 -7.19 -1.15 9.27
N TRP A 166 -7.94 -2.12 9.80
CA TRP A 166 -9.10 -2.65 9.09
C TRP A 166 -10.28 -1.68 9.01
N ARG A 167 -10.49 -0.84 10.03
CA ARG A 167 -11.50 0.21 9.96
C ARG A 167 -11.19 1.23 8.88
N GLU A 168 -9.95 1.71 8.84
CA GLU A 168 -9.50 2.66 7.82
C GLU A 168 -9.59 2.04 6.43
N TRP A 169 -9.16 0.79 6.29
CA TRP A 169 -9.28 0.02 5.07
C TRP A 169 -10.72 -0.01 4.56
N GLN A 170 -11.68 -0.44 5.39
CA GLN A 170 -13.08 -0.53 4.98
C GLN A 170 -13.66 0.85 4.63
N LYS A 171 -13.35 1.89 5.42
CA LYS A 171 -13.79 3.26 5.15
C LYS A 171 -13.31 3.77 3.78
N LEU A 172 -12.03 3.57 3.46
CA LEU A 172 -11.47 3.97 2.17
C LEU A 172 -12.08 3.16 1.03
N ARG A 173 -12.35 1.86 1.26
CA ARG A 173 -12.97 0.99 0.25
C ARG A 173 -14.41 1.38 -0.04
N GLU A 174 -15.18 1.75 0.99
CA GLU A 174 -16.55 2.26 0.85
C GLU A 174 -16.60 3.63 0.17
N GLU A 175 -15.58 4.49 0.35
CA GLU A 175 -15.51 5.79 -0.32
C GLU A 175 -15.27 5.67 -1.84
N TRP A 176 -14.58 4.61 -2.28
CA TRP A 176 -14.10 4.48 -3.67
C TRP A 176 -14.73 3.35 -4.49
N ARG A 177 -15.55 2.48 -3.88
CA ARG A 177 -16.35 1.45 -4.55
C ARG A 177 -17.75 1.96 -4.88
#